data_AF-A0A7C2S2U6-F1
#
_entry.id   AF-A0A7C2S2U6-F1
#
_cell.length_a   1.000
_cell.length_b   1.000
_cell.length_c   1.000
_cell.angle_alpha   90.00
_cell.angle_beta   90.00
_cell.angle_gamma   90.00
#
_symmetry.space_group_name_H-M   'P 1'
#
loop_
_entity.id
_entity.type
_entity.pdbx_description
1 polymer ?
#
loop_
_entity_poly.entity_id
_entity_poly.type
_entity_poly.pdbx_seq_one_letter_code
_entity_poly.pdbx_strand_id
1 'polypeptide(L)'
;MNDCDIAKIKDFIPLFQVLLGGLLTFLGGIAGNFLIQRSQRQSEKRNIASAFAGEIEALLSIVEKRDYTKGIKDIIESIKQTQEKKKFYFKVRKNYFNIFEKNAEKIGLLDVPLPEKITTFYIQAFAILEDIENEEVLERELNDIIYFHEELLNLFEETIKLGKEILSIINK
;
A
#
# COMPACT_ATOMS: atom_id res chain seq x y z
N MET A 1 64.63 17.70 -34.79
CA MET A 1 63.70 17.76 -33.64
C MET A 1 64.58 17.61 -32.42
N ASN A 2 64.73 18.67 -31.61
CA ASN A 2 65.78 18.75 -30.60
C ASN A 2 65.41 17.92 -29.36
N ASP A 3 66.40 17.29 -28.71
CA ASP A 3 66.22 16.52 -27.45
C ASP A 3 65.51 17.32 -26.34
N CYS A 4 65.59 18.65 -26.39
CA CYS A 4 64.92 19.56 -25.46
C CYS A 4 63.37 19.56 -25.59
N ASP A 5 62.83 19.32 -26.79
CA ASP A 5 61.37 19.26 -27.01
C ASP A 5 60.78 17.92 -26.56
N ILE A 6 61.55 16.83 -26.67
CA ILE A 6 61.15 15.49 -26.21
C ILE A 6 61.06 15.43 -24.69
N ALA A 7 61.97 16.12 -23.98
CA ALA A 7 61.94 16.23 -22.51
C ALA A 7 60.68 16.97 -22.03
N LYS A 8 60.31 18.09 -22.65
CA LYS A 8 59.09 18.84 -22.31
C LYS A 8 57.81 18.02 -22.53
N ILE A 9 57.73 17.25 -23.61
CA ILE A 9 56.56 16.40 -23.89
C ILE A 9 56.42 15.29 -22.84
N LYS A 10 57.53 14.70 -22.37
CA LYS A 10 57.51 13.65 -21.34
C LYS A 10 56.98 14.15 -19.98
N ASP A 11 57.23 15.41 -19.65
CA ASP A 11 56.75 16.00 -18.39
C ASP A 11 55.23 16.24 -18.36
N PHE A 12 54.57 16.37 -19.52
CA PHE A 12 53.11 16.51 -19.61
C PHE A 12 52.35 15.17 -19.59
N ILE A 13 53.01 14.05 -19.92
CA ILE A 13 52.42 12.70 -19.88
C ILE A 13 51.76 12.37 -18.53
N PRO A 14 52.43 12.56 -17.37
CA PRO A 14 51.80 12.30 -16.07
C PRO A 14 50.62 13.23 -15.77
N LEU A 15 50.66 14.48 -16.24
CA LEU A 15 49.55 15.43 -16.08
C LEU A 15 48.31 14.98 -16.86
N PHE A 16 48.49 14.50 -18.10
CA PHE A 16 47.41 13.92 -18.90
C PHE A 16 46.85 12.64 -18.30
N GLN A 17 47.69 11.77 -17.71
CA GLN A 17 47.25 10.56 -17.02
C GLN A 17 46.40 10.86 -15.80
N VAL A 18 46.80 11.83 -14.97
CA VAL A 18 46.01 12.27 -13.81
C VAL A 18 44.68 12.91 -14.24
N LEU A 19 44.68 13.73 -15.29
CA LEU A 19 43.44 14.34 -15.81
C LEU A 19 42.48 13.30 -16.39
N LEU A 20 42.98 12.36 -17.21
CA LEU A 20 42.16 11.29 -17.77
C LEU A 20 41.66 10.33 -16.69
N GLY A 21 42.52 9.94 -15.74
CA GLY A 21 42.14 9.08 -14.62
C GLY A 21 41.11 9.76 -13.70
N GLY A 22 41.27 11.05 -13.42
CA GLY A 22 40.34 11.85 -12.64
C GLY A 22 38.98 12.00 -13.33
N LEU A 23 38.97 12.28 -14.64
CA LEU A 23 37.75 12.41 -15.42
C LEU A 23 36.97 11.10 -15.52
N LEU A 24 37.67 9.98 -15.78
CA LEU A 24 37.04 8.65 -15.82
C LEU A 24 36.47 8.24 -14.46
N THR A 25 37.19 8.53 -13.37
CA THR A 25 36.70 8.28 -12.00
C THR A 25 35.48 9.14 -11.68
N PHE A 26 35.48 10.41 -12.09
CA PHE A 26 34.34 11.31 -11.88
C PHE A 26 33.10 10.87 -12.66
N LEU A 27 33.25 10.58 -13.95
CA LEU A 27 32.15 10.08 -14.80
C LEU A 27 31.66 8.70 -14.35
N GLY A 28 32.58 7.80 -13.98
CA GLY A 28 32.26 6.50 -13.42
C GLY A 28 31.52 6.59 -12.08
N GLY A 29 31.90 7.53 -11.21
CA GLY A 29 31.23 7.80 -9.94
C GLY A 29 29.80 8.32 -10.13
N ILE A 30 29.59 9.25 -11.07
CA ILE A 30 28.25 9.78 -11.39
C ILE A 30 27.36 8.69 -11.99
N ALA A 31 27.86 7.97 -13.00
CA ALA A 31 27.11 6.91 -13.67
C ALA A 31 26.78 5.76 -12.69
N GLY A 32 27.75 5.36 -11.86
CA GLY A 32 27.57 4.34 -10.84
C GLY A 32 26.51 4.74 -9.80
N ASN A 33 26.59 5.96 -9.25
CA ASN A 33 25.60 6.46 -8.30
C ASN A 33 24.21 6.52 -8.91
N PHE A 34 24.08 6.96 -10.15
CA PHE A 34 22.79 7.03 -10.84
C PHE A 34 22.17 5.63 -11.04
N LEU A 35 22.96 4.65 -11.47
CA LEU A 35 22.49 3.27 -11.66
C LEU A 35 22.08 2.63 -10.34
N ILE A 36 22.87 2.82 -9.28
CA ILE A 36 22.58 2.29 -7.94
C ILE A 36 21.29 2.90 -7.40
N GLN A 37 21.13 4.23 -7.48
CA GLN A 37 19.91 4.90 -7.02
C GLN A 37 18.66 4.42 -7.78
N ARG A 38 18.77 4.24 -9.10
CA ARG A 38 17.67 3.71 -9.91
C ARG A 38 17.29 2.29 -9.49
N SER A 39 18.29 1.42 -9.28
CA SER A 39 18.06 0.05 -8.81
C SER A 39 17.44 -0.01 -7.43
N GLN A 40 17.94 0.80 -6.50
CA GLN A 40 17.41 0.90 -5.13
C GLN A 40 15.95 1.36 -5.14
N ARG A 41 15.61 2.39 -5.92
CA ARG A 41 14.23 2.89 -6.03
C ARG A 41 13.27 1.82 -6.58
N GLN A 42 13.71 1.03 -7.55
CA GLN A 42 12.88 -0.07 -8.09
C GLN A 42 12.68 -1.18 -7.07
N SER A 43 13.73 -1.54 -6.32
CA SER A 43 13.60 -2.52 -5.24
C SER A 43 12.68 -2.03 -4.13
N GLU A 44 12.81 -0.77 -3.71
CA GLU A 44 11.99 -0.18 -2.65
C GLU A 44 10.51 -0.17 -3.05
N LYS A 45 10.22 0.27 -4.28
CA LYS A 45 8.86 0.23 -4.85
C LYS A 45 8.25 -1.17 -4.81
N ARG A 46 8.99 -2.20 -5.24
CA ARG A 46 8.53 -3.60 -5.22
C ARG A 46 8.28 -4.08 -3.79
N ASN A 47 9.21 -3.80 -2.88
CA ASN A 47 9.10 -4.22 -1.49
C ASN A 47 7.87 -3.60 -0.80
N ILE A 48 7.60 -2.32 -1.05
CA ILE A 48 6.42 -1.62 -0.51
C ILE A 48 5.13 -2.19 -1.11
N ALA A 49 5.09 -2.40 -2.43
CA ALA A 49 3.92 -2.99 -3.09
C ALA A 49 3.60 -4.38 -2.50
N SER A 50 4.62 -5.24 -2.35
CA SER A 50 4.46 -6.56 -1.73
C SER A 50 4.01 -6.48 -0.27
N ALA A 51 4.50 -5.49 0.49
CA ALA A 51 4.10 -5.30 1.88
C ALA A 51 2.61 -4.93 2.01
N PHE A 52 2.12 -3.99 1.19
CA PHE A 52 0.69 -3.67 1.16
C PHE A 52 -0.16 -4.82 0.65
N ALA A 53 0.29 -5.53 -0.39
CA ALA A 53 -0.42 -6.72 -0.88
C ALA A 53 -0.58 -7.76 0.22
N GLY A 54 0.47 -8.05 0.99
CA GLY A 54 0.41 -9.00 2.09
C GLY A 54 -0.55 -8.58 3.21
N GLU A 55 -0.59 -7.29 3.58
CA GLU A 55 -1.54 -6.81 4.60
C GLU A 55 -2.99 -6.84 4.08
N ILE A 56 -3.24 -6.39 2.85
CA ILE A 56 -4.57 -6.43 2.22
C ILE A 56 -5.06 -7.88 2.10
N GLU A 57 -4.22 -8.79 1.63
CA GLU A 57 -4.57 -10.22 1.52
C GLU A 57 -4.91 -10.83 2.89
N ALA A 58 -4.13 -10.51 3.93
CA ALA A 58 -4.41 -10.97 5.28
C ALA A 58 -5.75 -10.42 5.82
N LEU A 59 -6.06 -9.15 5.57
CA LEU A 59 -7.34 -8.55 5.92
C LEU A 59 -8.51 -9.25 5.23
N LEU A 60 -8.43 -9.42 3.91
CA LEU A 60 -9.47 -10.10 3.13
C LEU A 60 -9.67 -11.54 3.60
N SER A 61 -8.58 -12.27 3.88
CA SER A 61 -8.63 -13.63 4.42
C SER A 61 -9.35 -13.72 5.76
N ILE A 62 -9.15 -12.74 6.65
CA ILE A 62 -9.87 -12.67 7.93
C ILE A 62 -11.37 -12.40 7.71
N VAL A 63 -11.72 -11.46 6.84
CA VAL A 63 -13.11 -11.12 6.53
C VAL A 63 -13.84 -12.32 5.94
N GLU A 64 -13.21 -13.03 5.01
CA GLU A 64 -13.74 -14.25 4.40
C GLU A 64 -13.89 -15.38 5.43
N LYS A 65 -12.84 -15.66 6.21
CA LYS A 65 -12.87 -16.74 7.22
C LYS A 65 -13.94 -16.52 8.30
N ARG A 66 -14.28 -15.28 8.60
CA ARG A 66 -15.30 -14.92 9.58
C ARG A 66 -16.69 -14.70 8.98
N ASP A 67 -16.79 -14.77 7.66
CA ASP A 67 -18.02 -14.68 6.90
C ASP A 67 -18.87 -13.43 7.25
N TYR A 68 -18.19 -12.28 7.41
CA TYR A 68 -18.83 -11.07 7.92
C TYR A 68 -19.95 -10.56 7.01
N THR A 69 -19.76 -10.58 5.69
CA THR A 69 -20.79 -10.14 4.74
C THR A 69 -22.04 -11.01 4.82
N LYS A 70 -21.89 -12.33 4.97
CA LYS A 70 -23.02 -13.23 5.18
C LYS A 70 -23.67 -13.00 6.54
N GLY A 71 -22.87 -12.86 7.60
CA GLY A 71 -23.39 -12.57 8.93
C GLY A 71 -24.24 -11.29 8.99
N ILE A 72 -23.84 -10.26 8.26
CA ILE A 72 -24.63 -9.03 8.11
C ILE A 72 -25.91 -9.28 7.29
N LYS A 73 -25.86 -10.05 6.20
CA LYS A 73 -27.06 -10.43 5.43
C LYS A 73 -28.06 -11.20 6.29
N ASP A 74 -27.58 -12.18 7.04
CA ASP A 74 -28.40 -13.02 7.92
C ASP A 74 -29.08 -12.20 9.02
N ILE A 75 -28.42 -11.16 9.57
CA ILE A 75 -29.04 -10.30 10.58
C ILE A 75 -30.09 -9.36 9.98
N ILE A 76 -29.83 -8.79 8.80
CA ILE A 76 -30.82 -7.96 8.08
C ILE A 76 -32.08 -8.78 7.80
N GLU A 77 -31.92 -10.00 7.28
CA GLU A 77 -33.03 -10.90 6.99
C GLU A 77 -33.79 -11.29 8.26
N SER A 78 -33.07 -11.65 9.33
CA SER A 78 -33.67 -11.96 10.63
C SER A 78 -34.51 -10.80 11.17
N ILE A 79 -34.01 -9.57 11.15
CA ILE A 79 -34.74 -8.38 11.64
C ILE A 79 -35.98 -8.13 10.78
N LYS A 80 -35.88 -8.25 9.45
CA LYS A 80 -37.03 -8.09 8.55
C LYS A 80 -38.13 -9.12 8.80
N GLN A 81 -37.76 -10.37 9.11
CA GLN A 81 -38.71 -11.45 9.35
C GLN A 81 -39.36 -11.40 10.74
N THR A 82 -38.56 -11.16 11.79
CA THR A 82 -39.04 -11.23 13.18
C THR A 82 -39.55 -9.90 13.70
N GLN A 83 -39.16 -8.78 13.07
CA GLN A 83 -39.36 -7.42 13.59
C GLN A 83 -38.73 -7.21 14.98
N GLU A 84 -37.69 -8.00 15.31
CA GLU A 84 -36.96 -7.91 16.56
C GLU A 84 -35.54 -7.36 16.31
N LYS A 85 -35.10 -6.44 17.17
CA LYS A 85 -33.73 -5.92 17.13
C LYS A 85 -32.75 -7.05 17.48
N LYS A 86 -31.70 -7.19 16.69
CA LYS A 86 -30.65 -8.19 16.90
C LYS A 86 -29.28 -7.55 16.71
N LYS A 87 -28.31 -7.96 17.51
CA LYS A 87 -26.92 -7.49 17.41
C LYS A 87 -26.07 -8.49 16.64
N PHE A 88 -25.22 -8.00 15.74
CA PHE A 88 -24.12 -8.77 15.19
C PHE A 88 -22.85 -8.46 16.00
N TYR A 89 -22.01 -9.47 16.24
CA TYR A 89 -20.79 -9.28 17.04
C TYR A 89 -19.55 -9.44 16.17
N PHE A 90 -18.89 -8.32 15.89
CA PHE A 90 -17.61 -8.30 15.20
C PHE A 90 -16.45 -8.59 16.16
N LYS A 91 -15.63 -9.59 15.84
CA LYS A 91 -14.40 -9.91 16.58
C LYS A 91 -13.18 -9.14 16.08
N VAL A 92 -13.19 -7.81 16.19
CA VAL A 92 -12.05 -6.98 15.79
C VAL A 92 -10.97 -6.97 16.89
N ARG A 93 -9.69 -7.06 16.51
CA ARG A 93 -8.53 -6.83 17.39
C ARG A 93 -7.82 -5.54 16.97
N LYS A 94 -7.05 -4.95 17.89
CA LYS A 94 -6.24 -3.77 17.60
C LYS A 94 -5.09 -4.11 16.65
N ASN A 95 -4.66 -3.13 15.86
CA ASN A 95 -3.42 -3.10 15.05
C ASN A 95 -3.42 -3.95 13.76
N TYR A 96 -4.52 -3.97 13.01
CA TYR A 96 -4.58 -4.66 11.71
C TYR A 96 -3.87 -3.92 10.56
N PHE A 97 -3.59 -2.62 10.71
CA PHE A 97 -3.11 -1.73 9.65
C PHE A 97 -1.67 -1.23 9.86
N ASN A 98 -0.87 -2.00 10.60
CA ASN A 98 0.49 -1.62 10.97
C ASN A 98 1.41 -1.38 9.77
N ILE A 99 1.24 -2.12 8.67
CA ILE A 99 2.09 -1.96 7.48
C ILE A 99 1.71 -0.67 6.77
N PHE A 100 0.41 -0.40 6.60
CA PHE A 100 -0.08 0.87 6.09
C PHE A 100 0.46 2.06 6.87
N GLU A 101 0.21 2.11 8.18
CA GLU A 101 0.62 3.24 9.02
C GLU A 101 2.13 3.50 8.97
N LYS A 102 2.94 2.44 8.96
CA LYS A 102 4.42 2.56 8.93
C LYS A 102 4.98 2.92 7.56
N ASN A 103 4.20 2.78 6.48
CA ASN A 103 4.67 2.98 5.11
C ASN A 103 3.85 4.00 4.32
N ALA A 104 2.87 4.67 4.94
CA ALA A 104 1.99 5.62 4.28
C ALA A 104 2.76 6.75 3.56
N GLU A 105 3.84 7.25 4.15
CA GLU A 105 4.70 8.27 3.52
C GLU A 105 5.34 7.82 2.20
N LYS A 106 5.49 6.50 2.02
CA LYS A 106 6.14 5.91 0.84
C LYS A 106 5.17 5.48 -0.24
N ILE A 107 3.86 5.66 -0.02
CA ILE A 107 2.83 5.23 -0.96
C ILE A 107 2.99 5.89 -2.34
N GLY A 108 3.50 7.13 -2.38
CA GLY A 108 3.78 7.86 -3.62
C GLY A 108 4.92 7.29 -4.47
N LEU A 109 5.65 6.28 -3.99
CA LEU A 109 6.65 5.56 -4.79
C LEU A 109 6.02 4.55 -5.76
N LEU A 110 4.77 4.17 -5.54
CA LEU A 110 4.05 3.19 -6.37
C LEU A 110 3.53 3.83 -7.66
N ASP A 111 3.36 3.01 -8.70
CA ASP A 111 2.77 3.50 -9.95
C ASP A 111 1.27 3.69 -9.80
N VAL A 112 0.75 4.68 -10.52
CA VAL A 112 -0.70 4.86 -10.71
C VAL A 112 -1.30 3.56 -11.30
N PRO A 113 -2.46 3.09 -10.80
CA PRO A 113 -3.36 3.74 -9.84
C PRO A 113 -3.20 3.29 -8.38
N LEU A 114 -2.10 2.61 -8.02
CA LEU A 114 -1.95 1.99 -6.70
C LEU A 114 -2.03 2.98 -5.52
N PRO A 115 -1.40 4.17 -5.55
CA PRO A 115 -1.45 5.06 -4.40
C PRO A 115 -2.87 5.46 -3.99
N GLU A 116 -3.70 5.80 -4.97
CA GLU A 116 -5.11 6.16 -4.77
C GLU A 116 -5.90 4.97 -4.23
N LYS A 117 -5.84 3.83 -4.92
CA LYS A 117 -6.62 2.64 -4.55
C LYS A 117 -6.28 2.11 -3.16
N ILE A 118 -4.99 2.04 -2.83
CA ILE A 118 -4.53 1.60 -1.51
C ILE A 118 -5.05 2.55 -0.43
N THR A 119 -4.89 3.86 -0.64
CA THR A 119 -5.40 4.86 0.32
C THR A 119 -6.91 4.72 0.52
N THR A 120 -7.68 4.62 -0.57
CA THR A 120 -9.14 4.42 -0.50
C THR A 120 -9.50 3.15 0.24
N PHE A 121 -8.81 2.03 -0.02
CA PHE A 121 -9.05 0.76 0.67
C PHE A 121 -8.90 0.91 2.19
N TYR A 122 -7.80 1.51 2.65
CA TYR A 122 -7.58 1.68 4.09
C TYR A 122 -8.56 2.68 4.71
N ILE A 123 -8.91 3.78 4.03
CA ILE A 123 -9.94 4.71 4.52
C ILE A 123 -11.28 4.00 4.69
N GLN A 124 -11.71 3.20 3.71
CA GLN A 124 -12.94 2.42 3.83
C GLN A 124 -12.85 1.39 4.96
N ALA A 125 -11.71 0.72 5.11
CA ALA A 125 -11.50 -0.23 6.20
C ALA A 125 -11.54 0.43 7.59
N PHE A 126 -10.99 1.64 7.73
CA PHE A 126 -11.10 2.44 8.96
C PHE A 126 -12.55 2.85 9.23
N ALA A 127 -13.27 3.36 8.23
CA ALA A 127 -14.68 3.71 8.37
C ALA A 127 -15.54 2.52 8.83
N ILE A 128 -15.31 1.33 8.25
CA ILE A 128 -15.95 0.08 8.69
C ILE A 128 -15.66 -0.19 10.18
N LEU A 129 -14.41 -0.04 10.63
CA LEU A 129 -14.08 -0.25 12.04
C LEU A 129 -14.75 0.77 12.96
N GLU A 130 -14.78 2.04 12.55
CA GLU A 130 -15.44 3.11 13.30
C GLU A 130 -16.95 2.86 13.42
N ASP A 131 -17.62 2.44 12.34
CA ASP A 131 -19.03 2.10 12.35
C ASP A 131 -19.35 0.93 13.28
N ILE A 132 -18.47 -0.07 13.33
CA ILE A 132 -18.58 -1.24 14.21
C ILE A 132 -18.32 -0.87 15.68
N GLU A 133 -17.35 0.00 15.95
CA GLU A 133 -17.02 0.42 17.32
C GLU A 133 -18.11 1.33 17.92
N ASN A 134 -18.74 2.16 17.09
CA ASN A 134 -19.79 3.10 17.50
C ASN A 134 -21.21 2.53 17.35
N GLU A 135 -21.35 1.19 17.29
CA GLU A 135 -22.61 0.53 17.00
C GLU A 135 -23.62 0.58 18.19
N GLU A 136 -24.37 1.68 18.31
CA GLU A 136 -25.47 1.83 19.28
C GLU A 136 -26.82 1.33 18.74
N VAL A 137 -26.89 0.03 18.39
CA VAL A 137 -28.06 -0.60 17.74
C VAL A 137 -29.36 -0.46 18.53
N LEU A 138 -29.31 -0.48 19.86
CA LEU A 138 -30.51 -0.69 20.68
C LEU A 138 -31.39 0.57 20.80
N GLU A 139 -30.82 1.74 20.56
CA GLU A 139 -31.53 3.02 20.70
C GLU A 139 -32.24 3.45 19.40
N ARG A 140 -31.92 2.81 18.27
CA ARG A 140 -32.44 3.16 16.94
C ARG A 140 -33.76 2.47 16.61
N GLU A 141 -34.56 3.06 15.72
CA GLU A 141 -35.76 2.42 15.16
C GLU A 141 -35.37 1.21 14.27
N LEU A 142 -36.27 0.25 14.08
CA LEU A 142 -35.98 -0.98 13.31
C LEU A 142 -35.49 -0.69 11.88
N ASN A 143 -36.13 0.28 11.20
CA ASN A 143 -35.74 0.67 9.85
C ASN A 143 -34.34 1.28 9.80
N ASP A 144 -33.95 2.05 10.81
CA ASP A 144 -32.62 2.66 10.89
C ASP A 144 -31.54 1.60 11.13
N ILE A 145 -31.87 0.55 11.90
CA ILE A 145 -30.96 -0.59 12.10
C ILE A 145 -30.75 -1.34 10.79
N ILE A 146 -31.83 -1.62 10.04
CA ILE A 146 -31.75 -2.29 8.74
C ILE A 146 -30.91 -1.45 7.77
N TYR A 147 -31.22 -0.15 7.66
CA TYR A 147 -30.51 0.78 6.79
C TYR A 147 -29.01 0.81 7.10
N PHE A 148 -28.65 0.94 8.39
CA PHE A 148 -27.26 0.92 8.83
C PHE A 148 -26.54 -0.37 8.42
N HIS A 149 -27.17 -1.54 8.63
CA HIS A 149 -26.55 -2.81 8.24
C HIS A 149 -26.44 -2.96 6.72
N GLU A 150 -27.39 -2.43 5.94
CA GLU A 150 -27.33 -2.43 4.47
C GLU A 150 -26.19 -1.54 3.96
N GLU A 151 -26.00 -0.34 4.52
CA GLU A 151 -24.86 0.53 4.18
C GLU A 151 -23.52 -0.11 4.57
N LEU A 152 -23.43 -0.66 5.78
CA LEU A 152 -22.23 -1.34 6.25
C LEU A 152 -21.89 -2.54 5.34
N LEU A 153 -22.90 -3.32 4.93
CA LEU A 153 -22.73 -4.42 3.98
C LEU A 153 -22.19 -3.94 2.64
N ASN A 154 -22.77 -2.88 2.07
CA ASN A 154 -22.31 -2.31 0.81
C ASN A 154 -20.86 -1.84 0.92
N LEU A 155 -20.50 -1.13 1.99
CA LEU A 155 -19.13 -0.67 2.23
C LEU A 155 -18.15 -1.85 2.35
N PHE A 156 -18.52 -2.93 3.04
CA PHE A 156 -17.73 -4.16 3.08
C PHE A 156 -17.51 -4.76 1.69
N GLU A 157 -18.56 -4.91 0.90
CA GLU A 157 -18.49 -5.52 -0.44
C GLU A 157 -17.64 -4.68 -1.39
N GLU A 158 -17.78 -3.36 -1.36
CA GLU A 158 -16.94 -2.43 -2.12
C GLU A 158 -15.47 -2.50 -1.71
N THR A 159 -15.20 -2.50 -0.40
CA THR A 159 -13.83 -2.58 0.13
C THR A 159 -13.16 -3.90 -0.24
N ILE A 160 -13.90 -5.02 -0.15
CA ILE A 160 -13.41 -6.35 -0.58
C ILE A 160 -13.08 -6.35 -2.07
N LYS A 161 -13.96 -5.79 -2.90
CA LYS A 161 -13.76 -5.70 -4.35
C LYS A 161 -12.53 -4.86 -4.68
N LEU A 162 -12.36 -3.71 -4.02
CA LEU A 162 -11.20 -2.84 -4.19
C LEU A 162 -9.90 -3.53 -3.77
N GLY A 163 -9.90 -4.23 -2.63
CA GLY A 163 -8.75 -5.02 -2.19
C GLY A 163 -8.33 -6.07 -3.22
N LYS A 164 -9.29 -6.82 -3.78
CA LYS A 164 -9.02 -7.80 -4.86
C LYS A 164 -8.47 -7.14 -6.12
N GLU A 165 -8.97 -5.96 -6.48
CA GLU A 165 -8.46 -5.19 -7.61
C GLU A 165 -7.00 -4.79 -7.40
N ILE A 166 -6.65 -4.26 -6.22
CA ILE A 166 -5.28 -3.88 -5.85
C ILE A 166 -4.33 -5.08 -5.98
N LEU A 167 -4.71 -6.23 -5.41
CA LEU A 167 -3.90 -7.45 -5.50
C LEU A 167 -3.70 -7.88 -6.96
N SER A 168 -4.72 -7.74 -7.81
CA SER A 168 -4.59 -8.05 -9.24
C SER A 168 -3.63 -7.12 -9.99
N ILE A 169 -3.45 -5.88 -9.53
CA ILE A 169 -2.53 -4.92 -10.14
C ILE A 169 -1.09 -5.21 -9.68
N ILE A 170 -0.89 -5.53 -8.41
CA ILE A 170 0.44 -5.80 -7.84
C ILE A 170 1.01 -7.14 -8.33
N ASN A 171 0.17 -8.15 -8.53
CA ASN A 171 0.59 -9.50 -8.94
C ASN A 171 0.77 -9.66 -10.47
N LYS A 172 0.58 -8.59 -11.26
CA LYS A 172 0.87 -8.57 -12.70
C LYS A 172 2.34 -8.30 -12.98
#